data_AF-A0A833VGF0-F1
#
_entry.id   AF-A0A833VGF0-F1
#
_cell.length_a   1.000
_cell.length_b   1.000
_cell.length_c   1.000
_cell.angle_alpha   90.00
_cell.angle_beta   90.00
_cell.angle_gamma   90.00
#
_symmetry.space_group_name_H-M   'P 1'
#
loop_
_entity.id
_entity.type
_entity.pdbx_description
1 polymer ?
#
loop_
_entity_poly.entity_id
_entity_poly.type
_entity_poly.pdbx_seq_one_letter_code
_entity_poly.pdbx_strand_id
1 'polypeptide(L)'
;MHSITIALLFLLSLLSPTAIRVLLVQKATAAIYSYEGLSYTTSISYSYHTPFGIIDLTNLNRVEVDYSSATAWVEAGATVGEIYYNVAVKSNGTLGFTAGSCATVGSGGHISGGGFGVLSRKYGLAADNVRT
;
A
#
# COMPACT_ATOMS: atom_id res chain seq x y z
N MET A 1 4.02 4.61 22.95
CA MET A 1 3.68 4.23 21.57
C MET A 1 4.70 4.86 20.64
N HIS A 2 5.49 4.05 19.94
CA HIS A 2 6.51 4.47 18.97
C HIS A 2 6.07 4.17 17.53
N SER A 3 6.62 4.87 16.54
CA SER A 3 6.31 4.61 15.13
C SER A 3 7.06 3.37 14.63
N ILE A 4 6.38 2.52 13.88
CA ILE A 4 6.99 1.44 13.09
C ILE A 4 7.16 1.89 11.64
N THR A 5 8.12 1.30 10.94
CA THR A 5 8.35 1.59 9.51
C THR A 5 7.99 0.38 8.65
N ILE A 6 7.44 0.64 7.46
CA ILE A 6 7.15 -0.42 6.50
C ILE A 6 8.29 -0.56 5.49
N ALA A 7 8.69 -1.80 5.21
CA ALA A 7 9.54 -2.15 4.08
C ALA A 7 8.67 -2.74 2.95
N LEU A 8 8.72 -2.14 1.77
CA LEU A 8 7.95 -2.57 0.60
C LEU A 8 8.79 -3.51 -0.26
N LEU A 9 8.27 -4.71 -0.58
CA LEU A 9 8.90 -5.58 -1.57
C LEU A 9 8.61 -5.04 -2.98
N PHE A 10 9.55 -4.29 -3.56
CA PHE A 10 9.50 -4.04 -5.00
C PHE A 10 9.86 -5.34 -5.74
N LEU A 11 8.93 -5.82 -6.57
CA LEU A 11 9.00 -7.01 -7.42
C LEU A 11 10.06 -6.88 -8.55
N LEU A 12 11.30 -6.50 -8.22
CA LEU A 12 12.36 -6.20 -9.19
C LEU A 12 13.22 -7.40 -9.62
N SER A 13 12.95 -8.63 -9.15
CA SER A 13 13.73 -9.83 -9.52
C SER A 13 13.17 -10.67 -10.67
N LEU A 14 12.12 -10.22 -11.38
CA LEU A 14 11.51 -10.96 -12.50
C LEU A 14 11.33 -10.07 -13.75
N LEU A 15 12.44 -9.65 -14.39
CA LEU A 15 12.36 -8.94 -15.67
C LEU A 15 13.13 -9.69 -16.77
N SER A 16 12.41 -10.60 -17.42
CA SER A 16 12.63 -11.08 -18.80
C SER A 16 12.26 -9.95 -19.80
N PRO A 17 12.79 -9.92 -21.04
CA PRO A 17 12.62 -8.81 -22.00
C PRO A 17 11.17 -8.42 -22.38
N THR A 18 10.17 -9.22 -21.99
CA THR A 18 8.74 -8.82 -22.01
C THR A 18 8.42 -7.63 -21.08
N ALA A 19 9.37 -7.28 -20.20
CA ALA A 19 9.39 -6.17 -19.25
C ALA A 19 9.09 -4.77 -19.81
N ILE A 20 9.19 -4.56 -21.13
CA ILE A 20 9.01 -3.23 -21.73
C ILE A 20 7.54 -2.74 -21.66
N ARG A 21 6.57 -3.62 -21.38
CA ARG A 21 5.18 -3.23 -21.08
C ARG A 21 4.84 -3.09 -19.59
N VAL A 22 5.83 -3.25 -18.72
CA VAL A 22 5.69 -3.03 -17.27
C VAL A 22 5.94 -1.55 -16.91
N LEU A 23 6.24 -0.68 -17.88
CA LEU A 23 6.17 0.79 -17.71
C LEU A 23 4.75 1.32 -17.38
N LEU A 24 3.76 0.42 -17.23
CA LEU A 24 2.49 0.67 -16.55
C LEU A 24 2.61 0.59 -15.01
N VAL A 25 3.83 0.53 -14.46
CA VAL A 25 4.10 0.56 -13.01
C VAL A 25 3.82 1.92 -12.36
N GLN A 26 3.57 3.00 -13.12
CA GLN A 26 3.18 4.30 -12.52
C GLN A 26 1.67 4.61 -12.57
N LYS A 27 0.85 3.75 -13.17
CA LYS A 27 -0.62 3.95 -13.25
C LYS A 27 -1.41 2.74 -12.78
N ALA A 28 -0.85 2.00 -11.82
CA ALA A 28 -1.62 1.13 -10.93
C ALA A 28 -1.91 1.82 -9.58
N THR A 29 -1.81 3.16 -9.53
CA THR A 29 -2.46 4.04 -8.55
C THR A 29 -3.96 4.13 -8.86
N ALA A 30 -4.67 3.00 -8.84
CA ALA A 30 -6.12 2.95 -9.01
C ALA A 30 -6.75 1.75 -8.30
N ALA A 31 -6.33 1.51 -7.07
CA ALA A 31 -7.13 0.82 -6.07
C ALA A 31 -6.83 1.43 -4.71
N ILE A 32 -6.85 2.76 -4.67
CA ILE A 32 -7.23 3.44 -3.44
C ILE A 32 -8.65 2.94 -3.19
N TYR A 33 -8.92 2.35 -2.03
CA TYR A 33 -10.28 2.40 -1.50
C TYR A 33 -10.57 3.88 -1.21
N SER A 34 -10.78 4.66 -2.26
CA SER A 34 -11.60 5.86 -2.21
C SER A 34 -12.94 5.37 -1.68
N TYR A 35 -13.60 6.15 -0.84
CA TYR A 35 -14.95 5.87 -0.38
C TYR A 35 -15.97 5.63 -1.55
N GLU A 36 -15.55 5.83 -2.81
CA GLU A 36 -16.31 5.55 -4.04
C GLU A 36 -15.62 4.60 -5.06
N GLY A 37 -14.40 4.09 -4.83
CA GLY A 37 -13.79 3.08 -5.72
C GLY A 37 -13.74 3.40 -7.23
N LEU A 38 -13.72 4.67 -7.63
CA LEU A 38 -13.81 5.05 -9.05
C LEU A 38 -12.42 4.96 -9.73
N SER A 39 -12.15 3.81 -10.34
CA SER A 39 -11.15 3.68 -11.41
C SER A 39 -11.63 4.46 -12.63
N TYR A 40 -11.09 5.66 -12.86
CA TYR A 40 -11.48 6.47 -14.01
C TYR A 40 -10.73 6.04 -15.27
N THR A 41 -11.47 5.54 -16.26
CA THR A 41 -10.98 5.48 -17.64
C THR A 41 -11.14 6.88 -18.25
N THR A 42 -10.08 7.42 -18.87
CA THR A 42 -10.19 8.72 -19.52
C THR A 42 -11.11 8.60 -20.75
N SER A 43 -11.85 9.65 -21.10
CA SER A 43 -12.74 9.68 -22.28
C SER A 43 -12.02 9.34 -23.60
N ILE A 44 -10.71 9.56 -23.67
CA ILE A 44 -9.85 9.13 -24.77
C ILE A 44 -9.83 7.59 -24.91
N SER A 45 -9.76 6.83 -23.81
CA SER A 45 -9.82 5.36 -23.84
C SER A 45 -11.18 4.83 -24.34
N TYR A 46 -12.26 5.57 -24.11
CA TYR A 46 -13.60 5.18 -24.60
C TYR A 46 -13.70 5.28 -26.13
N SER A 47 -13.14 6.35 -26.71
CA SER A 47 -13.08 6.54 -28.18
C SER A 47 -12.12 5.58 -28.88
N TYR A 48 -11.06 5.11 -28.19
CA TYR A 48 -10.00 4.30 -28.82
C TYR A 48 -10.05 2.80 -28.49
N HIS A 49 -11.10 2.31 -27.79
CA HIS A 49 -11.27 0.88 -27.46
C HIS A 49 -9.96 0.25 -26.94
N THR A 50 -9.19 0.99 -26.14
CA THR A 50 -7.92 0.49 -25.62
C THR A 50 -8.21 -0.60 -24.59
N PRO A 51 -7.80 -1.86 -24.81
CA PRO A 51 -8.03 -2.92 -23.85
C PRO A 51 -7.28 -2.59 -22.56
N PHE A 52 -7.95 -2.73 -21.42
CA PHE A 52 -7.34 -2.64 -20.10
C PHE A 52 -7.62 -3.92 -19.32
N GLY A 53 -6.70 -4.25 -18.42
CA GLY A 53 -6.85 -5.34 -17.46
C GLY A 53 -6.84 -4.80 -16.04
N ILE A 54 -7.52 -5.50 -15.14
CA ILE A 54 -7.47 -5.23 -13.70
C ILE A 54 -6.52 -6.26 -13.09
N ILE A 55 -5.57 -5.79 -12.30
CA ILE A 55 -4.71 -6.64 -11.47
C ILE A 55 -5.26 -6.56 -10.06
N ASP A 56 -5.82 -7.66 -9.58
CA ASP A 56 -6.31 -7.78 -8.21
C ASP A 56 -5.17 -8.24 -7.30
N LEU A 57 -4.83 -7.42 -6.31
CA LEU A 57 -3.76 -7.68 -5.35
C LEU A 57 -4.29 -8.17 -4.00
N THR A 58 -5.61 -8.35 -3.81
CA THR A 58 -6.23 -8.67 -2.51
C THR A 58 -5.66 -9.92 -1.85
N ASN A 59 -5.21 -10.91 -2.61
CA ASN A 59 -4.57 -12.13 -2.09
C ASN A 59 -3.06 -11.97 -1.76
N LEU A 60 -2.47 -10.80 -2.02
CA LEU A 60 -1.13 -10.40 -1.59
C LEU A 60 -1.26 -9.50 -0.35
N ASN A 61 -1.71 -10.08 0.76
CA ASN A 61 -2.04 -9.37 2.00
C ASN A 61 -1.18 -9.79 3.22
N ARG A 62 -0.02 -10.42 3.01
CA ARG A 62 0.86 -10.81 4.12
C ARG A 62 1.41 -9.58 4.84
N VAL A 63 1.38 -9.64 6.18
CA VAL A 63 2.02 -8.67 7.07
C VAL A 63 2.94 -9.39 8.04
N GLU A 64 4.23 -9.09 7.97
CA GLU A 64 5.23 -9.58 8.92
C GLU A 64 5.80 -8.45 9.73
N VAL A 65 5.98 -8.65 11.02
CA VAL A 65 6.46 -7.60 11.92
C VAL A 65 7.69 -8.10 12.66
N ASP A 66 8.80 -7.39 12.46
CA ASP A 66 10.00 -7.50 13.28
C ASP A 66 9.97 -6.41 14.35
N TYR A 67 9.68 -6.84 15.58
CA TYR A 67 9.64 -5.97 16.74
C TYR A 67 11.02 -5.38 17.07
N SER A 68 12.10 -6.13 16.86
CA SER A 68 13.44 -5.73 17.28
C SER A 68 13.98 -4.56 16.46
N SER A 69 13.70 -4.55 15.16
CA SER A 69 14.07 -3.46 14.24
C SER A 69 12.96 -2.42 14.03
N ALA A 70 11.82 -2.55 14.72
CA ALA A 70 10.63 -1.74 14.52
C ALA A 70 10.28 -1.59 13.02
N THR A 71 10.25 -2.72 12.32
CA THR A 71 9.96 -2.79 10.88
C THR A 71 8.87 -3.80 10.59
N ALA A 72 7.99 -3.48 9.65
CA ALA A 72 6.98 -4.39 9.12
C ALA A 72 7.15 -4.57 7.61
N TRP A 73 7.04 -5.81 7.14
CA TRP A 73 6.93 -6.12 5.72
C TRP A 73 5.46 -6.28 5.38
N VAL A 74 4.99 -5.52 4.40
CA VAL A 74 3.57 -5.43 4.06
C VAL A 74 3.41 -5.59 2.56
N GLU A 75 2.64 -6.59 2.16
CA GLU A 75 2.25 -6.77 0.76
C GLU A 75 1.17 -5.75 0.35
N ALA A 76 1.17 -5.37 -0.93
CA ALA A 76 0.39 -4.23 -1.42
C ALA A 76 -1.14 -4.40 -1.32
N GLY A 77 -1.63 -5.63 -1.21
CA GLY A 77 -3.05 -5.96 -1.02
C GLY A 77 -3.51 -5.93 0.43
N ALA A 78 -2.60 -5.85 1.40
CA ALA A 78 -2.97 -5.77 2.81
C ALA A 78 -3.77 -4.49 3.08
N THR A 79 -4.73 -4.58 3.98
CA THR A 79 -5.54 -3.46 4.45
C THR A 79 -4.88 -2.76 5.63
N VAL A 80 -5.23 -1.49 5.86
CA VAL A 80 -4.75 -0.70 7.02
C VAL A 80 -5.10 -1.40 8.34
N GLY A 81 -6.27 -2.05 8.41
CA GLY A 81 -6.70 -2.82 9.58
C GLY A 81 -5.81 -4.03 9.86
N GLU A 82 -5.43 -4.79 8.82
CA GLU A 82 -4.49 -5.92 8.96
C GLU A 82 -3.11 -5.45 9.42
N ILE A 83 -2.62 -4.31 8.92
CA ILE A 83 -1.35 -3.72 9.37
C ILE A 83 -1.44 -3.36 10.86
N TYR A 84 -2.47 -2.62 11.26
CA TYR A 84 -2.65 -2.22 12.66
C TYR A 84 -2.77 -3.42 13.60
N TYR A 85 -3.55 -4.44 13.21
CA TYR A 85 -3.72 -5.64 14.00
C TYR A 85 -2.39 -6.37 14.21
N ASN A 86 -1.66 -6.67 13.14
CA ASN A 86 -0.41 -7.42 13.22
C ASN A 86 0.67 -6.64 13.99
N VAL A 87 0.77 -5.33 13.79
CA VAL A 87 1.70 -4.47 14.55
C VAL A 87 1.33 -4.44 16.03
N ALA A 88 0.05 -4.26 16.37
CA ALA A 88 -0.40 -4.23 17.75
C ALA A 88 -0.17 -5.56 18.46
N VAL A 89 -0.51 -6.69 17.82
CA VAL A 89 -0.30 -8.03 18.38
C VAL A 89 1.18 -8.33 18.57
N LYS A 90 2.02 -8.07 17.56
CA LYS A 90 3.46 -8.39 17.64
C LYS A 90 4.20 -7.51 18.66
N SER A 91 3.75 -6.28 18.84
CA SER A 91 4.40 -5.30 19.72
C SER A 91 3.74 -5.15 21.10
N ASN A 92 2.70 -5.92 21.42
CA ASN A 92 1.84 -5.71 22.60
C ASN A 92 1.35 -4.25 22.73
N GLY A 93 0.99 -3.63 21.60
CA GLY A 93 0.48 -2.26 21.53
C GLY A 93 1.53 -1.15 21.73
N THR A 94 2.82 -1.50 21.75
CA THR A 94 3.88 -0.49 21.95
C THR A 94 4.30 0.22 20.67
N LEU A 95 4.09 -0.40 19.51
CA LEU A 95 4.32 0.17 18.17
C LEU A 95 3.00 0.54 17.48
N GLY A 96 3.05 1.52 16.59
CA GLY A 96 1.94 1.93 15.74
C GLY A 96 2.43 2.43 14.38
N PHE A 97 1.58 2.38 13.37
CA PHE A 97 1.88 2.86 12.02
C PHE A 97 0.98 4.05 11.67
N THR A 98 1.51 5.04 10.97
CA THR A 98 0.73 6.20 10.52
C THR A 98 0.01 5.86 9.22
N ALA A 99 -1.31 5.74 9.27
CA ALA A 99 -2.19 5.51 8.13
C ALA A 99 -3.62 5.98 8.44
N GLY A 100 -4.54 5.80 7.49
CA GLY A 100 -5.95 6.18 7.63
C GLY A 100 -6.66 5.52 8.81
N SER A 101 -7.84 6.02 9.14
CA SER A 101 -8.71 5.45 10.18
C SER A 101 -9.59 4.31 9.67
N CYS A 102 -9.81 4.22 8.35
CA CYS A 102 -10.66 3.22 7.73
C CYS A 102 -9.91 1.89 7.56
N ALA A 103 -10.29 0.88 8.35
CA ALA A 103 -9.59 -0.40 8.41
C ALA A 103 -9.56 -1.16 7.07
N THR A 104 -10.57 -1.03 6.23
CA THR A 104 -10.70 -1.74 4.95
C THR A 104 -9.88 -1.12 3.81
N VAL A 105 -9.22 0.03 4.04
CA VAL A 105 -8.46 0.71 2.99
C VAL A 105 -7.21 -0.10 2.64
N GLY A 106 -7.01 -0.37 1.35
CA GLY A 106 -5.82 -1.04 0.83
C GLY A 106 -4.55 -0.22 1.00
N SER A 107 -3.50 -0.86 1.47
CA SER A 107 -2.23 -0.23 1.85
C SER A 107 -1.42 0.27 0.66
N GLY A 108 -1.36 -0.48 -0.45
CA GLY A 108 -0.55 -0.11 -1.61
C GLY A 108 -0.90 1.27 -2.15
N GLY A 109 -2.18 1.54 -2.39
CA GLY A 109 -2.67 2.85 -2.81
C GLY A 109 -2.59 3.92 -1.72
N HIS A 110 -2.91 3.56 -0.48
CA HIS A 110 -2.91 4.51 0.63
C HIS A 110 -1.52 5.05 0.95
N ILE A 111 -0.51 4.17 1.02
CA ILE A 111 0.87 4.52 1.31
C ILE A 111 1.49 5.29 0.14
N SER A 112 1.29 4.82 -1.10
CA SER A 112 1.84 5.51 -2.29
C SER A 112 1.22 6.89 -2.53
N GLY A 113 -0.04 7.10 -2.11
CA GLY A 113 -0.71 8.41 -2.12
C GLY A 113 -0.32 9.33 -0.95
N GLY A 114 0.64 8.94 -0.10
CA GLY A 114 1.05 9.68 1.09
C GLY A 114 0.50 9.05 2.37
N GLY A 115 -0.82 8.90 2.48
CA GLY A 115 -1.48 8.24 3.61
C GLY A 115 -1.48 9.07 4.89
N PHE A 116 -2.55 9.84 5.10
CA PHE A 116 -2.74 10.68 6.29
C PHE A 116 -3.65 10.00 7.32
N GLY A 117 -3.33 10.22 8.60
CA GLY A 117 -3.90 9.51 9.73
C GLY A 117 -3.84 10.28 11.05
N VAL A 118 -4.41 9.67 12.09
CA VAL A 118 -4.42 10.23 13.45
C VAL A 118 -3.01 10.41 14.03
N LEU A 119 -2.07 9.60 13.56
CA LEU A 119 -0.66 9.64 13.97
C LEU A 119 0.19 10.62 13.14
N SER A 120 -0.34 11.16 12.03
CA SER A 120 0.49 11.90 11.08
C SER A 120 1.01 13.22 11.60
N ARG A 121 0.29 13.86 12.52
CA ARG A 121 0.76 15.09 13.19
C ARG A 121 2.04 14.90 13.99
N LYS A 122 2.32 13.68 14.45
CA LYS A 122 3.49 13.35 15.27
C LYS A 122 4.57 12.60 14.48
N TYR A 123 4.15 11.72 13.56
CA TYR A 123 5.05 10.77 12.89
C TYR A 123 5.10 10.93 11.36
N GLY A 124 4.47 11.95 10.79
CA GLY A 124 4.45 12.18 9.35
C GLY A 124 3.45 11.30 8.61
N LEU A 125 3.48 11.34 7.28
CA LEU A 125 2.64 10.54 6.41
C LEU A 125 3.05 9.06 6.43
N ALA A 126 2.17 8.17 5.98
CA ALA A 126 2.48 6.75 5.78
C ALA A 126 3.72 6.58 4.88
N ALA A 127 3.79 7.37 3.81
CA ALA A 127 4.93 7.40 2.88
C ALA A 127 6.26 7.80 3.54
N ASP A 128 6.24 8.68 4.55
CA ASP A 128 7.44 9.11 5.28
C ASP A 128 8.04 7.97 6.13
N ASN A 129 7.24 6.93 6.38
CA ASN A 129 7.60 5.77 7.20
C ASN A 129 7.78 4.53 6.32
N VAL A 130 8.22 4.69 5.06
CA VAL A 130 8.56 3.59 4.15
C VAL A 130 10.07 3.55 3.90
N ARG A 131 10.64 2.34 3.89
CA ARG A 131 12.03 2.07 3.50
C ARG A 131 12.06 1.10 2.32
N THR A 132 13.00 1.34 1.40
CA THR A 132 13.35 0.44 0.28
C THR A 132 14.44 -0.53 0.67
#